data_AF-A0A069D296-F1
#
_entry.id   AF-A0A069D296-F1
#
_cell.length_a   1.000
_cell.length_b   1.000
_cell.length_c   1.000
_cell.angle_alpha   90.00
_cell.angle_beta   90.00
_cell.angle_gamma   90.00
#
_symmetry.space_group_name_H-M   'P 1'
#
loop_
_entity.id
_entity.type
_entity.pdbx_description
1 polymer ?
#
loop_
_entity_poly.entity_id
_entity_poly.type
_entity_poly.pdbx_seq_one_letter_code
_entity_poly.pdbx_strand_id
1 'polypeptide(L)'
;MSILQDHKGNMWFATWDGINKFNGYSFKTYKARQGNLISLTNNRVDRMYEDRYGYLWVLTYDNRAHRFDPRTETFEQVPATGEASTYNVLTIEVLPNGVVWLLTEATEPSEFARMRTLTGFLPIRIR
;
A
#
# COMPACT_ATOMS: atom_id res chain seq x y z
N MET A 1 -8.61 -4.30 -7.87
CA MET A 1 -8.04 -5.66 -8.01
C MET A 1 -6.90 -5.61 -9.01
N SER A 2 -5.82 -6.35 -8.76
CA SER A 2 -4.57 -6.30 -9.55
C SER A 2 -3.88 -7.67 -9.56
N ILE A 3 -3.08 -7.93 -10.59
CA ILE A 3 -2.20 -9.10 -10.70
C ILE A 3 -0.79 -8.58 -10.98
N LEU A 4 0.20 -9.16 -10.32
CA LEU A 4 1.60 -8.77 -10.40
C LEU A 4 2.49 -10.02 -10.40
N GLN A 5 3.50 -10.07 -11.25
CA GLN A 5 4.59 -11.04 -11.10
C GLN A 5 5.77 -10.34 -10.43
N ASP A 6 6.32 -10.94 -9.37
CA ASP A 6 7.49 -10.39 -8.69
C ASP A 6 8.82 -10.76 -9.39
N HIS A 7 9.92 -10.09 -9.04
CA HIS A 7 11.26 -10.38 -9.59
C HIS A 7 11.76 -11.81 -9.30
N LYS A 8 11.13 -12.53 -8.37
CA LYS A 8 11.43 -13.94 -8.05
C LYS A 8 10.54 -14.91 -8.82
N GLY A 9 9.67 -14.42 -9.70
CA GLY A 9 8.77 -15.20 -10.53
C GLY A 9 7.47 -15.62 -9.83
N ASN A 10 7.20 -15.20 -8.59
CA ASN A 10 5.92 -15.49 -7.94
C ASN A 10 4.82 -14.62 -8.52
N MET A 11 3.62 -15.19 -8.66
CA MET A 11 2.43 -14.44 -9.03
C MET A 11 1.72 -13.96 -7.77
N TRP A 12 1.32 -12.70 -7.78
CA TRP A 12 0.62 -12.05 -6.69
C TRP A 12 -0.74 -11.54 -7.17
N PHE A 13 -1.77 -11.77 -6.36
CA PHE A 13 -3.15 -11.42 -6.66
C PHE A 13 -3.71 -10.56 -5.53
N ALA A 14 -4.13 -9.34 -5.85
CA ALA A 14 -4.85 -8.47 -4.94
C ALA A 14 -6.35 -8.76 -5.04
N THR A 15 -6.96 -9.20 -3.92
CA THR A 15 -8.35 -9.64 -3.88
C THR A 15 -9.16 -8.86 -2.85
N TRP A 16 -10.42 -9.23 -2.68
CA TRP A 16 -11.29 -8.66 -1.66
C TRP A 16 -10.92 -9.13 -0.24
N ASP A 17 -10.14 -10.19 -0.14
CA ASP A 17 -9.80 -10.81 1.14
C ASP A 17 -8.29 -11.10 1.26
N GLY A 18 -7.49 -10.07 1.01
CA GLY A 18 -6.03 -10.06 1.17
C GLY A 18 -5.25 -10.09 -0.14
N ILE A 19 -3.94 -10.29 0.00
CA ILE A 19 -3.06 -10.61 -1.14
C ILE A 19 -2.75 -12.11 -1.13
N ASN A 20 -2.70 -12.70 -2.32
CA ASN A 20 -2.42 -14.12 -2.50
C ASN A 20 -1.14 -14.26 -3.31
N LYS A 21 -0.18 -15.03 -2.79
CA LYS A 21 1.04 -15.40 -3.49
C LYS A 21 0.91 -16.80 -4.05
N PHE A 22 1.23 -16.99 -5.32
CA PHE A 22 1.38 -18.28 -5.97
C PHE A 22 2.82 -18.45 -6.43
N ASN A 23 3.48 -19.50 -5.95
CA ASN A 23 4.88 -19.80 -6.27
C ASN A 23 5.05 -20.80 -7.44
N GLY A 24 3.98 -21.09 -8.18
CA GLY A 24 3.94 -22.15 -9.20
C GLY A 24 3.37 -23.48 -8.71
N TYR A 25 3.27 -23.68 -7.39
CA TYR A 25 2.80 -24.95 -6.79
C TYR A 25 1.66 -24.75 -5.79
N SER A 26 1.73 -23.71 -4.97
CA SER A 26 0.75 -23.48 -3.91
C SER A 26 0.44 -21.99 -3.74
N PHE A 27 -0.75 -21.73 -3.20
CA PHE A 27 -1.17 -20.39 -2.79
C PHE A 27 -0.89 -20.17 -1.30
N LYS A 28 -0.43 -18.97 -0.96
CA LYS A 28 -0.41 -18.45 0.42
C LYS A 28 -1.13 -17.12 0.47
N THR A 29 -2.07 -16.98 1.39
CA THR A 29 -2.87 -15.77 1.58
C THR A 29 -2.34 -14.96 2.75
N TYR A 30 -2.29 -13.64 2.59
CA TYR A 30 -1.91 -12.69 3.62
C TYR A 30 -3.06 -11.70 3.85
N LYS A 31 -3.52 -11.55 5.09
CA LYS A 31 -4.71 -10.74 5.49
C LYS A 31 -4.41 -9.85 6.69
N ALA A 32 -5.26 -8.85 6.93
CA ALA A 32 -5.12 -7.88 8.02
C ALA A 32 -5.04 -8.47 9.43
N ARG A 33 -5.74 -9.57 9.71
CA ARG A 33 -5.93 -10.10 11.07
C ARG A 33 -5.38 -11.51 11.29
N GLN A 34 -4.47 -11.98 10.44
CA GLN A 34 -3.92 -13.32 10.58
C GLN A 34 -2.70 -13.30 11.55
N GLY A 35 -2.98 -13.31 12.85
CA GLY A 35 -1.97 -13.33 13.93
C GLY A 35 -1.55 -11.95 14.46
N ASN A 36 -0.50 -11.91 15.31
CA ASN A 36 0.01 -10.71 15.98
C ASN A 36 0.86 -9.78 15.08
N LEU A 37 0.93 -10.06 13.78
CA LEU A 37 1.67 -9.28 12.78
C LEU A 37 0.65 -8.51 11.92
N ILE A 38 -0.08 -7.59 12.54
CA ILE A 38 -1.11 -6.75 11.90
C ILE A 38 -0.44 -5.60 11.16
N SER A 39 -0.90 -5.26 9.95
CA SER A 39 -0.85 -3.87 9.45
C SER A 39 -1.61 -3.62 8.13
N LEU A 40 -2.61 -4.40 7.75
CA LEU A 40 -3.60 -3.93 6.75
C LEU A 40 -4.81 -3.39 7.51
N THR A 41 -5.26 -2.18 7.21
CA THR A 41 -6.50 -1.64 7.80
C THR A 41 -7.74 -2.26 7.18
N ASN A 42 -7.62 -2.79 5.96
CA ASN A 42 -8.68 -3.42 5.20
C ASN A 42 -8.13 -4.63 4.40
N ASN A 43 -8.88 -5.73 4.34
CA ASN A 43 -8.48 -6.90 3.55
C ASN A 43 -8.65 -6.68 2.05
N ARG A 44 -9.52 -5.77 1.62
CA ARG A 44 -9.72 -5.52 0.19
C ARG A 44 -8.57 -4.69 -0.35
N VAL A 45 -7.75 -5.32 -1.20
CA VAL A 45 -6.62 -4.69 -1.88
C VAL A 45 -6.98 -4.41 -3.32
N ASP A 46 -6.88 -3.14 -3.72
CA ASP A 46 -7.27 -2.71 -5.05
C ASP A 46 -6.09 -2.59 -6.01
N ARG A 47 -4.92 -2.16 -5.54
CA ARG A 47 -3.70 -2.06 -6.37
C ARG A 47 -2.49 -2.62 -5.64
N MET A 48 -1.53 -3.10 -6.43
CA MET A 48 -0.30 -3.68 -5.93
C MET A 48 0.84 -3.45 -6.93
N TYR A 49 2.01 -3.11 -6.41
CA TYR A 49 3.23 -2.80 -7.16
C TYR A 49 4.42 -3.43 -6.45
N GLU A 50 5.47 -3.80 -7.18
CA GLU A 50 6.75 -4.19 -6.57
C GLU A 50 7.76 -3.07 -6.80
N ASP A 51 8.55 -2.73 -5.78
CA ASP A 51 9.71 -1.86 -5.94
C ASP A 51 11.00 -2.64 -6.25
N ARG A 52 12.04 -1.91 -6.66
CA ARG A 52 13.35 -2.53 -6.99
C ARG A 52 14.03 -3.24 -5.82
N TYR A 53 13.57 -3.03 -4.58
CA TYR A 53 14.08 -3.68 -3.38
C TYR A 53 13.26 -4.93 -3.03
N GLY A 54 12.24 -5.27 -3.82
CA GLY A 54 11.38 -6.43 -3.64
C GLY A 54 10.32 -6.25 -2.55
N TYR A 55 10.02 -5.02 -2.14
CA TYR A 55 8.85 -4.75 -1.32
C TYR A 55 7.61 -4.64 -2.21
N LEU A 56 6.48 -5.11 -1.69
CA LEU A 56 5.20 -4.89 -2.34
C LEU A 56 4.52 -3.67 -1.74
N TRP A 57 4.08 -2.77 -2.59
CA TRP A 57 3.29 -1.60 -2.24
C TRP A 57 1.84 -1.86 -2.59
N VAL A 58 0.97 -1.84 -1.59
CA VAL A 58 -0.45 -2.17 -1.73
C VAL A 58 -1.30 -0.96 -1.39
N LEU A 59 -2.33 -0.74 -2.21
CA LEU A 59 -3.36 0.26 -1.97
C LEU A 59 -4.67 -0.47 -1.60
N THR A 60 -5.15 -0.25 -0.39
CA THR A 60 -6.38 -0.84 0.12
C THR A 60 -7.60 0.01 -0.25
N TYR A 61 -8.78 -0.60 -0.17
CA TYR A 61 -10.06 0.03 -0.54
C TYR A 61 -10.39 1.30 0.26
N ASP A 62 -9.89 1.41 1.49
CA ASP A 62 -10.04 2.58 2.36
C ASP A 62 -8.99 3.67 2.08
N ASN A 63 -8.36 3.65 0.89
CA ASN A 63 -7.35 4.63 0.44
C ASN A 63 -6.14 4.73 1.37
N ARG A 64 -5.72 3.61 1.97
CA ARG A 64 -4.48 3.52 2.73
C ARG A 64 -3.43 2.77 1.92
N ALA A 65 -2.20 3.28 1.95
CA ALA A 65 -1.07 2.57 1.36
C ALA A 65 -0.33 1.79 2.44
N HIS A 66 0.10 0.58 2.08
CA HIS A 66 0.94 -0.24 2.94
C HIS A 66 2.12 -0.78 2.15
N ARG A 67 3.27 -0.89 2.82
CA ARG A 67 4.44 -1.61 2.33
C ARG A 67 4.46 -3.00 2.97
N PHE A 68 4.61 -4.03 2.16
CA PHE A 68 4.71 -5.41 2.59
C PHE A 68 6.12 -5.93 2.28
N ASP A 69 6.77 -6.46 3.30
CA ASP A 69 8.04 -7.16 3.14
C ASP A 69 7.79 -8.67 3.01
N PRO A 70 7.98 -9.28 1.82
CA PRO A 70 7.79 -10.71 1.63
C PRO A 70 8.85 -11.57 2.33
N ARG A 71 9.91 -10.99 2.90
CA ARG A 71 10.97 -11.71 3.63
C ARG A 71 10.58 -11.95 5.09
N THR A 72 9.97 -10.93 5.71
CA THR A 72 9.51 -10.97 7.11
C THR A 72 8.01 -11.22 7.23
N GLU A 73 7.28 -11.16 6.10
CA GLU A 73 5.84 -11.32 6.00
C GLU A 73 5.06 -10.29 6.82
N THR A 74 5.57 -9.06 6.87
CA THR A 74 5.03 -7.96 7.67
C THR A 74 4.53 -6.84 6.78
N PHE A 75 3.39 -6.25 7.16
CA PHE A 75 2.90 -5.01 6.59
C PHE A 75 3.34 -3.82 7.44
N GLU A 76 3.48 -2.67 6.81
CA GLU A 76 3.69 -1.37 7.44
C GLU A 76 2.79 -0.36 6.72
N GLN A 77 2.01 0.41 7.48
CA GLN A 77 1.22 1.49 6.89
C GLN A 77 2.13 2.66 6.50
N VAL A 78 1.90 3.22 5.30
CA VAL A 78 2.70 4.30 4.74
C VAL A 78 1.81 5.43 4.20
N PRO A 79 2.08 6.72 4.56
CA PRO A 79 3.02 7.14 5.59
C PRO A 79 2.63 6.61 6.99
N ALA A 80 3.65 6.44 7.85
CA ALA A 80 3.43 6.01 9.22
C ALA A 80 2.48 6.99 9.94
N THR A 81 1.56 6.45 10.73
CA THR A 81 0.56 7.25 11.44
C THR A 81 1.25 8.14 12.49
N GLY A 82 1.46 9.42 12.16
CA GLY A 82 1.66 10.49 13.14
C GLY A 82 0.32 11.08 13.60
N GLU A 83 0.32 11.91 14.64
CA GLU A 83 -0.91 12.47 15.23
C GLU A 83 -1.88 13.01 14.15
N ALA A 84 -3.05 12.38 14.09
CA ALA A 84 -4.30 12.84 13.46
C ALA A 84 -4.29 13.32 11.99
N SER A 85 -3.33 12.91 11.16
CA SER A 85 -3.37 13.24 9.73
C SER A 85 -4.02 12.12 8.90
N THR A 86 -5.22 12.40 8.39
CA THR A 86 -6.02 11.48 7.56
C THR A 86 -5.69 11.70 6.09
N TYR A 87 -4.55 11.18 5.64
CA TYR A 87 -4.22 11.18 4.21
C TYR A 87 -4.97 10.07 3.48
N ASN A 88 -5.73 10.45 2.44
CA ASN A 88 -6.26 9.51 1.47
C ASN A 88 -5.24 9.33 0.36
N VAL A 89 -4.68 8.13 0.23
CA VAL A 89 -3.79 7.80 -0.89
C VAL A 89 -4.65 7.42 -2.10
N LEU A 90 -4.57 8.21 -3.16
CA LEU A 90 -5.32 7.97 -4.40
C LEU A 90 -4.58 7.01 -5.32
N THR A 91 -3.24 7.09 -5.34
CA THR A 91 -2.42 6.24 -6.18
C THR A 91 -0.99 6.12 -5.68
N ILE A 92 -0.32 5.07 -6.13
CA ILE A 92 1.07 4.76 -5.84
C ILE A 92 1.81 4.68 -7.17
N GLU A 93 2.91 5.40 -7.29
CA GLU A 93 3.81 5.34 -8.43
C GLU A 93 5.20 4.89 -7.96
N VAL A 94 5.69 3.79 -8.52
CA VAL A 94 7.00 3.24 -8.19
C VAL A 94 7.97 3.59 -9.32
N LEU A 95 9.02 4.34 -8.99
CA LEU A 95 10.03 4.79 -9.96
C LEU A 95 11.18 3.78 -10.07
N PRO A 96 11.87 3.67 -11.22
CA PRO A 96 12.96 2.72 -11.44
C PRO A 96 14.15 2.87 -10.46
N ASN A 97 14.33 4.05 -9.87
CA ASN A 97 15.36 4.33 -8.87
C ASN A 97 14.98 3.87 -7.44
N GLY A 98 13.79 3.31 -7.26
CA GLY A 98 13.27 2.83 -5.98
C GLY A 98 12.59 3.90 -5.14
N VAL A 99 12.43 5.11 -5.67
CA VAL A 99 11.58 6.12 -5.04
C VAL A 99 10.12 5.76 -5.32
N VAL A 100 9.27 5.90 -4.30
CA VAL A 100 7.83 5.67 -4.41
C VAL A 100 7.10 6.96 -4.11
N TRP A 101 6.19 7.35 -5.00
CA TRP A 101 5.35 8.53 -4.86
C TRP A 101 3.95 8.11 -4.46
N LEU A 102 3.40 8.82 -3.48
CA LEU A 102 2.02 8.67 -3.05
C LEU A 102 1.28 9.93 -3.44
N LEU A 103 0.28 9.81 -4.30
CA LEU A 103 -0.64 10.92 -4.54
C LEU A 103 -1.64 10.92 -3.39
N THR A 104 -1.62 11.97 -2.58
CA THR A 104 -2.51 12.09 -1.42
C THR A 104 -3.48 13.23 -1.59
N GLU A 105 -4.73 13.01 -1.19
CA GLU A 105 -5.68 14.08 -0.93
C GLU A 105 -5.67 14.37 0.58
N ALA A 106 -5.39 15.62 0.94
CA ALA A 106 -5.53 16.07 2.32
C ALA A 106 -7.03 16.21 2.62
N THR A 107 -7.52 15.46 3.61
CA THR A 107 -8.83 15.75 4.18
C THR A 107 -8.63 16.78 5.27
N GLU A 108 -9.02 18.04 5.01
CA GLU A 108 -9.08 19.03 6.08
C GLU A 108 -10.24 18.69 7.03
N PRO A 109 -10.09 18.92 8.35
CA PRO A 109 -11.22 18.91 9.26
C PRO A 109 -12.28 19.89 8.75
N SER A 110 -13.55 19.47 8.77
CA SER A 110 -14.69 20.16 8.15
C SER A 110 -14.90 21.63 8.57
N GLU A 111 -14.21 22.12 9.61
CA GLU A 111 -14.29 23.51 10.08
C GLU A 111 -13.38 24.50 9.31
N PHE A 112 -12.41 24.03 8.52
CA PHE A 112 -11.43 24.91 7.84
C PHE A 112 -11.55 25.00 6.32
N ALA A 113 -12.57 24.35 5.73
CA ALA A 113 -12.75 24.11 4.29
C ALA A 113 -12.92 25.34 3.35
N ARG A 114 -12.53 26.56 3.75
CA ARG A 114 -12.61 27.79 2.95
C ARG A 114 -11.31 28.22 2.27
N MET A 115 -10.18 27.51 2.40
CA MET A 115 -8.96 27.89 1.68
C MET A 115 -8.21 26.71 1.04
N ARG A 116 -8.28 26.68 -0.31
CA ARG A 116 -7.32 26.09 -1.25
C ARG A 116 -7.19 24.56 -1.22
N THR A 117 -7.93 23.92 -2.12
CA THR A 117 -7.64 22.59 -2.66
C THR A 117 -6.25 22.58 -3.30
N LEU A 118 -5.22 22.12 -2.58
CA LEU A 118 -3.94 21.78 -3.18
C LEU A 118 -3.96 20.31 -3.55
N THR A 119 -4.37 20.02 -4.78
CA THR A 119 -4.04 18.76 -5.45
C THR A 119 -2.52 18.77 -5.65
N GLY A 120 -1.78 18.14 -4.75
CA GLY A 120 -0.32 18.12 -4.77
C GLY A 120 0.23 16.72 -4.63
N PHE A 121 1.19 16.35 -5.48
CA PHE A 121 2.05 15.20 -5.25
C PHE A 121 2.93 15.53 -4.03
N LEU A 122 2.76 14.81 -2.92
CA LEU A 122 3.72 14.84 -1.83
C LEU A 122 4.75 13.73 -2.08
N PRO A 123 6.01 14.06 -2.44
CA PRO A 123 7.05 13.05 -2.55
C PRO A 123 7.42 12.57 -1.15
N ILE A 124 6.84 11.45 -0.73
CA ILE A 124 7.27 10.77 0.50
C ILE A 124 8.45 9.87 0.11
N ARG A 125 9.67 10.37 0.30
CA ARG A 125 10.88 9.57 0.11
C ARG A 125 11.11 8.69 1.33
N ILE A 126 10.76 7.41 1.22
CA ILE A 126 11.07 6.43 2.25
C ILE A 126 12.43 5.82 1.91
N ARG A 127 13.36 5.88 2.87
CA ARG A 127 14.66 5.21 2.78
C ARG A 127 14.54 3.77 3.26
#